data_AF-A0A1I5XUJ2-F1
#
_entry.id   AF-A0A1I5XUJ2-F1
#
_cell.length_a   1.000
_cell.length_b   1.000
_cell.length_c   1.000
_cell.angle_alpha   90.00
_cell.angle_beta   90.00
_cell.angle_gamma   90.00
#
_symmetry.space_group_name_H-M   'P 1'
#
loop_
_entity.id
_entity.type
_entity.pdbx_description
1 polymer ?
#
loop_
_entity_poly.entity_id
_entity_poly.type
_entity_poly.pdbx_seq_one_letter_code
_entity_poly.pdbx_strand_id
1 'polypeptide(L)'
;MIEELKKLNLPKVFQDIWSSSVPSILCSRFDSPARMAEMLEQHPDGFSESGQLVPLWEINGHTLIGYLKSDRQFIEWFYEDGPEEYKVISDTYKGVQGYIFRSFLYSKKNDELKELAKIFELNDIESLIRFKNTNENWEDDIIKYMECSA
;
A
#
# COMPACT_ATOMS: atom_id res chain seq x y z
N MET A 1 3.72 -12.67 -11.36
CA MET A 1 3.34 -11.54 -10.47
C MET A 1 3.29 -10.19 -11.17
N ILE A 2 4.36 -9.74 -11.84
CA ILE A 2 4.38 -8.43 -12.56
C ILE A 2 3.16 -8.26 -13.50
N GLU A 3 2.76 -9.32 -14.21
CA GLU A 3 1.57 -9.29 -15.08
C GLU A 3 0.26 -9.08 -14.30
N GLU A 4 0.15 -9.57 -13.06
CA GLU A 4 -1.03 -9.34 -12.22
C GLU A 4 -1.10 -7.88 -11.75
N LEU A 5 0.05 -7.28 -11.38
CA LEU A 5 0.12 -5.86 -11.04
C LEU A 5 -0.29 -4.96 -12.22
N LYS A 6 0.11 -5.32 -13.44
CA LYS A 6 -0.32 -4.61 -14.66
C LYS A 6 -1.84 -4.69 -14.87
N LYS A 7 -2.45 -5.84 -14.60
CA LYS A 7 -3.92 -6.01 -14.71
C LYS A 7 -4.69 -5.14 -13.72
N LEU A 8 -4.10 -4.80 -12.57
CA LEU A 8 -4.71 -3.90 -11.58
C LEU A 8 -4.60 -2.41 -11.96
N ASN A 9 -3.89 -2.07 -13.04
CA ASN A 9 -3.67 -0.68 -13.48
C ASN A 9 -3.11 0.22 -12.35
N LEU A 10 -2.22 -0.33 -11.53
CA LEU A 10 -1.55 0.39 -10.45
C LEU A 10 -0.26 1.07 -10.94
N PRO A 11 0.20 2.14 -10.27
CA PRO A 11 1.45 2.81 -10.61
C PRO A 11 2.66 1.89 -10.70
N LYS A 12 3.60 2.28 -11.56
CA LYS A 12 4.80 1.48 -11.86
C LYS A 12 5.64 1.14 -10.63
N VAL A 13 5.61 1.98 -9.59
CA VAL A 13 6.36 1.75 -8.34
C VAL A 13 6.13 0.37 -7.74
N PHE A 14 4.93 -0.20 -7.84
CA PHE A 14 4.68 -1.56 -7.33
C PHE A 14 5.43 -2.64 -8.10
N GLN A 15 5.65 -2.42 -9.40
CA GLN A 15 6.51 -3.31 -10.21
C GLN A 15 7.98 -3.11 -9.83
N ASP A 16 8.39 -1.86 -9.59
CA ASP A 16 9.76 -1.53 -9.18
C ASP A 16 10.09 -2.11 -7.79
N ILE A 17 9.11 -2.18 -6.87
CA ILE A 17 9.22 -2.89 -5.58
C ILE A 17 9.49 -4.38 -5.79
N TRP A 18 8.73 -5.02 -6.67
CA TRP A 18 8.94 -6.43 -6.99
C TRP A 18 10.28 -6.72 -7.67
N SER A 19 10.83 -5.78 -8.44
CA SER A 19 12.13 -5.93 -9.08
C SER A 19 13.30 -5.42 -8.25
N SER A 20 13.08 -5.16 -6.95
CA SER A 20 14.08 -4.60 -6.01
C SER A 20 14.75 -3.33 -6.55
N SER A 21 14.03 -2.57 -7.37
CA SER A 21 14.46 -1.33 -8.03
C SER A 21 13.77 -0.10 -7.42
N VAL A 22 13.45 -0.19 -6.13
CA VAL A 22 12.69 0.81 -5.36
C VAL A 22 13.43 2.15 -5.34
N PRO A 23 12.75 3.27 -5.65
CA PRO A 23 13.33 4.60 -5.48
C PRO A 23 13.89 4.82 -4.07
N SER A 24 15.06 5.45 -3.96
CA SER A 24 15.76 5.62 -2.68
C SER A 24 14.93 6.36 -1.61
N ILE A 25 14.04 7.25 -2.03
CA ILE A 25 13.10 7.97 -1.15
C ILE A 25 12.10 7.04 -0.44
N LEU A 26 11.88 5.84 -0.98
CA LEU A 26 11.00 4.79 -0.44
C LEU A 26 11.75 3.66 0.29
N CYS A 27 13.09 3.60 0.16
CA CYS A 27 13.90 2.59 0.83
C CYS A 27 13.60 2.56 2.34
N SER A 28 13.64 1.36 2.94
CA SER A 28 13.31 1.05 4.35
C SER A 28 11.82 1.02 4.74
N ARG A 29 10.89 1.41 3.85
CA ARG A 29 9.44 1.30 4.12
C ARG A 29 8.68 0.35 3.21
N PHE A 30 9.25 0.06 2.04
CA PHE A 30 8.61 -0.74 1.00
C PHE A 30 9.60 -1.83 0.58
N ASP A 31 9.39 -3.03 1.11
CA ASP A 31 10.17 -4.20 0.75
C ASP A 31 9.43 -5.05 -0.27
N SER A 32 10.19 -5.81 -1.07
CA SER A 32 9.62 -6.80 -1.97
C SER A 32 8.86 -7.86 -1.15
N PRO A 33 7.70 -8.37 -1.62
CA PRO A 33 6.93 -9.43 -0.93
C PRO A 33 7.59 -10.83 -0.89
N ALA A 34 8.89 -10.90 -0.60
CA ALA A 34 9.67 -12.13 -0.64
C ALA A 34 9.28 -13.10 0.48
N ARG A 35 8.98 -12.59 1.68
CA ARG A 35 8.62 -13.42 2.84
C ARG A 35 7.29 -14.12 2.65
N MET A 36 6.37 -13.53 1.89
CA MET A 36 5.12 -14.19 1.53
C MET A 36 5.36 -15.53 0.81
N ALA A 37 6.32 -15.59 -0.11
CA ALA A 37 6.61 -16.82 -0.84
C ALA A 37 7.07 -17.92 0.11
N GLU A 38 7.94 -17.59 1.07
CA GLU A 38 8.40 -18.51 2.11
C GLU A 38 7.25 -18.99 3.01
N MET A 39 6.35 -18.08 3.39
CA MET A 39 5.20 -18.41 4.23
C MET A 39 4.21 -19.34 3.54
N LEU A 40 3.90 -19.10 2.25
CA LEU A 40 3.01 -19.99 1.47
C LEU A 40 3.62 -21.36 1.22
N GLU A 41 4.95 -21.46 1.11
CA GLU A 41 5.63 -22.76 1.01
C GLU A 41 5.56 -23.55 2.34
N GLN A 42 5.71 -22.88 3.47
CA GLN A 42 5.69 -23.52 4.80
C GLN A 42 4.28 -23.82 5.30
N HIS A 43 3.32 -22.96 4.95
CA HIS A 43 1.94 -22.99 5.41
C HIS A 43 0.99 -22.73 4.21
N PRO A 44 0.77 -23.72 3.34
CA PRO A 44 -0.08 -23.56 2.16
C PRO A 44 -1.54 -23.20 2.48
N ASP A 45 -2.00 -23.53 3.69
CA ASP A 45 -3.33 -23.15 4.21
C ASP A 45 -3.32 -21.84 5.01
N GLY A 46 -2.15 -21.20 5.16
CA GLY A 46 -1.92 -20.06 6.05
C GLY A 46 -2.48 -18.73 5.55
N PHE A 47 -2.80 -18.63 4.25
CA PHE A 47 -3.50 -17.49 3.66
C PHE A 47 -4.17 -17.92 2.35
N SER A 48 -5.28 -17.26 1.98
CA SER A 48 -6.12 -17.44 0.79
C SER A 48 -5.55 -18.33 -0.32
N GLU A 49 -6.38 -19.23 -0.91
CA GLU A 49 -5.97 -20.10 -2.02
C GLU A 49 -5.07 -19.36 -3.03
N SER A 50 -3.96 -20.01 -3.40
CA SER A 50 -2.94 -19.45 -4.28
C SER A 50 -3.57 -18.82 -5.51
N GLY A 51 -3.51 -17.50 -5.64
CA GLY A 51 -4.09 -16.74 -6.76
C GLY A 51 -5.19 -15.75 -6.40
N GLN A 52 -5.72 -15.79 -5.18
CA GLN A 52 -6.69 -14.81 -4.68
C GLN A 52 -6.03 -13.49 -4.23
N LEU A 53 -4.79 -13.53 -3.74
CA LEU A 53 -4.04 -12.35 -3.31
C LEU A 53 -3.03 -11.87 -4.37
N VAL A 54 -3.04 -10.57 -4.66
CA VAL A 54 -1.96 -9.88 -5.38
C VAL A 54 -1.14 -9.07 -4.37
N PRO A 55 0.09 -9.49 -4.04
CA PRO A 55 0.89 -8.83 -3.03
C PRO A 55 1.55 -7.57 -3.62
N LEU A 56 1.47 -6.45 -2.91
CA LEU A 56 1.94 -5.16 -3.40
C LEU A 56 3.30 -4.80 -2.81
N TRP A 57 3.42 -4.81 -1.47
CA TRP A 57 4.69 -4.58 -0.76
C TRP A 57 4.64 -5.17 0.64
N GLU A 58 5.81 -5.30 1.26
CA GLU A 58 5.98 -5.66 2.66
C GLU A 58 6.47 -4.48 3.50
N ILE A 59 6.08 -4.50 4.78
CA ILE A 59 6.54 -3.56 5.80
C ILE A 59 7.32 -4.36 6.85
N ASN A 60 8.62 -4.11 6.94
CA ASN A 60 9.55 -4.70 7.92
C ASN A 60 9.54 -6.24 7.95
N GLY A 61 9.10 -6.91 6.87
CA GLY A 61 8.96 -8.36 6.83
C GLY A 61 7.96 -8.95 7.84
N HIS A 62 7.03 -8.16 8.38
CA HIS A 62 5.99 -8.64 9.32
C HIS A 62 4.58 -8.45 8.77
N THR A 63 4.40 -7.45 7.93
CA THR A 63 3.10 -7.07 7.39
C THR A 63 3.18 -7.09 5.88
N LEU A 64 2.15 -7.67 5.27
CA LEU A 64 1.93 -7.66 3.84
C LEU A 64 0.78 -6.71 3.51
N ILE A 65 1.01 -5.84 2.53
CA ILE A 65 -0.06 -5.08 1.90
C ILE A 65 -0.35 -5.72 0.55
N GLY A 66 -1.62 -6.04 0.32
CA GLY A 66 -2.05 -6.81 -0.84
C GLY A 66 -3.41 -6.38 -1.36
N TYR A 67 -3.77 -6.88 -2.53
CA TYR A 67 -5.09 -6.75 -3.12
C TYR A 67 -5.75 -8.12 -3.22
N LEU A 68 -6.86 -8.27 -2.51
CA LEU A 68 -7.67 -9.48 -2.50
C LEU A 68 -8.66 -9.43 -3.67
N LYS A 69 -8.51 -10.37 -4.61
CA LYS A 69 -9.28 -10.37 -5.87
C LYS A 69 -10.74 -10.75 -5.68
N SER A 70 -11.05 -11.64 -4.73
CA SER A 70 -12.42 -12.10 -4.45
C SER A 70 -13.32 -10.92 -4.08
N ASP A 71 -12.85 -10.11 -3.14
CA ASP A 71 -13.62 -9.02 -2.54
C ASP A 71 -13.31 -7.67 -3.17
N ARG A 72 -12.31 -7.62 -4.06
CA ARG A 72 -11.84 -6.43 -4.76
C ARG A 72 -11.39 -5.33 -3.81
N GLN A 73 -10.65 -5.71 -2.78
CA GLN A 73 -10.23 -4.82 -1.70
C GLN A 73 -8.72 -4.88 -1.47
N PHE A 74 -8.17 -3.76 -1.05
CA PHE A 74 -6.81 -3.66 -0.53
C PHE A 74 -6.82 -3.97 0.97
N ILE A 75 -5.88 -4.80 1.40
CA ILE A 75 -5.79 -5.31 2.76
C ILE A 75 -4.39 -5.14 3.34
N GLU A 76 -4.35 -5.05 4.65
CA GLU A 76 -3.18 -5.19 5.50
C GLU A 76 -3.30 -6.51 6.24
N TRP A 77 -2.31 -7.38 6.10
CA TRP A 77 -2.28 -8.70 6.72
C TRP A 77 -0.97 -8.90 7.46
N PHE A 78 -1.03 -9.39 8.71
CA PHE A 78 0.16 -9.73 9.48
C PHE A 78 0.46 -11.22 9.32
N TYR A 79 1.74 -11.56 9.12
CA TYR A 79 2.13 -12.95 8.91
C TYR A 79 1.86 -13.90 10.09
N GLU A 80 1.62 -13.34 11.28
CA GLU A 80 1.29 -14.09 12.49
C GLU A 80 -0.22 -14.34 12.65
N ASP A 81 -1.04 -13.64 11.85
CA ASP A 81 -2.49 -13.71 11.92
C ASP A 81 -3.03 -14.84 11.02
N GLY A 82 -4.25 -15.30 11.32
CA GLY A 82 -4.92 -16.31 10.52
C GLY A 82 -5.25 -15.85 9.08
N PRO A 83 -5.62 -16.79 8.19
CA PRO A 83 -5.94 -16.51 6.78
C PRO A 83 -7.13 -15.54 6.58
N GLU A 84 -8.03 -15.45 7.55
CA GLU A 84 -9.21 -14.58 7.53
C GLU A 84 -9.05 -13.34 8.42
N GLU A 85 -7.90 -13.20 9.09
CA GLU A 85 -7.62 -12.13 10.03
C GLU A 85 -6.80 -11.04 9.34
N TYR A 86 -7.46 -10.25 8.50
CA TYR A 86 -6.86 -9.12 7.82
C TYR A 86 -7.67 -7.84 8.04
N LYS A 87 -6.98 -6.71 7.91
CA LYS A 87 -7.59 -5.38 7.98
C LYS A 87 -7.83 -4.84 6.57
N VAL A 88 -9.07 -4.47 6.29
CA VAL A 88 -9.41 -3.77 5.04
C VAL A 88 -8.87 -2.35 5.10
N ILE A 89 -8.11 -1.96 4.07
CA ILE A 89 -7.59 -0.60 3.90
C ILE A 89 -8.61 0.24 3.13
N SER A 90 -9.00 -0.22 1.95
CA SER A 90 -9.92 0.46 1.03
C SER A 90 -10.28 -0.48 -0.13
N ASP A 91 -11.36 -0.20 -0.85
CA ASP A 91 -11.70 -0.80 -2.14
C ASP A 91 -11.12 -0.01 -3.33
N THR A 92 -10.49 1.15 -3.09
CA THR A 92 -9.91 2.01 -4.12
C THR A 92 -8.41 2.25 -3.93
N TYR A 93 -7.73 2.52 -5.04
CA TYR A 93 -6.33 2.94 -4.98
C TYR A 93 -6.15 4.31 -4.32
N LYS A 94 -7.16 5.19 -4.39
CA LYS A 94 -7.16 6.49 -3.70
C LYS A 94 -7.11 6.31 -2.18
N GLY A 95 -7.88 5.37 -1.62
CA GLY A 95 -7.78 5.05 -0.20
C GLY A 95 -6.41 4.46 0.18
N VAL A 96 -5.81 3.64 -0.69
CA VAL A 96 -4.42 3.16 -0.52
C VAL A 96 -3.41 4.30 -0.53
N GLN A 97 -3.57 5.30 -1.41
CA GLN A 97 -2.74 6.51 -1.37
C GLN A 97 -2.90 7.23 -0.02
N GLY A 98 -4.11 7.34 0.52
CA GLY A 98 -4.33 7.87 1.88
C GLY A 98 -3.57 7.10 2.96
N TYR A 99 -3.65 5.77 2.93
CA TYR A 99 -2.90 4.89 3.83
C TYR A 99 -1.38 5.09 3.72
N ILE A 100 -0.84 5.12 2.49
CA ILE A 100 0.60 5.35 2.23
C ILE A 100 1.04 6.71 2.77
N PHE A 101 0.31 7.78 2.40
CA PHE A 101 0.69 9.14 2.71
C PHE A 101 0.47 9.52 4.18
N ARG A 102 -0.40 8.81 4.92
CA ARG A 102 -0.53 8.98 6.38
C ARG A 102 0.84 8.92 7.05
N SER A 103 1.63 7.91 6.72
CA SER A 103 2.96 7.70 7.30
C SER A 103 3.98 8.75 6.85
N PHE A 104 3.84 9.31 5.65
CA PHE A 104 4.80 10.26 5.08
C PHE A 104 4.54 11.69 5.51
N LEU A 105 3.27 12.10 5.66
CA LEU A 105 2.86 13.43 6.10
C LEU A 105 3.42 13.82 7.49
N TYR A 106 3.77 12.82 8.29
CA TYR A 106 4.46 12.99 9.57
C TYR A 106 5.95 13.28 9.43
N SER A 107 6.63 12.53 8.57
CA SER A 107 8.09 12.44 8.58
C SER A 107 8.80 13.21 7.46
N LYS A 108 8.07 13.65 6.44
CA LYS A 108 8.65 14.18 5.19
C LYS A 108 8.38 15.66 5.02
N LYS A 109 9.34 16.37 4.41
CA LYS A 109 9.17 17.77 4.00
C LYS A 109 8.25 17.85 2.77
N ASN A 110 7.67 19.03 2.53
CA ASN A 110 6.75 19.23 1.40
C ASN A 110 7.37 18.87 0.04
N ASP A 111 8.65 19.15 -0.19
CA ASP A 111 9.30 18.80 -1.46
C ASP A 111 9.47 17.28 -1.63
N GLU A 112 9.80 16.56 -0.55
CA GLU A 112 9.84 15.09 -0.55
C GLU A 112 8.45 14.50 -0.77
N LEU A 113 7.40 15.09 -0.17
CA LEU A 113 6.02 14.68 -0.38
C LEU A 113 5.58 14.82 -1.84
N LYS A 114 6.01 15.89 -2.53
CA LYS A 114 5.75 16.09 -3.96
C LYS A 114 6.47 15.07 -4.83
N GLU A 115 7.68 14.67 -4.45
CA GLU A 115 8.41 13.61 -5.14
C GLU A 115 7.70 12.25 -4.97
N LEU A 116 7.31 11.92 -3.75
CA LEU A 116 6.51 10.73 -3.44
C LEU A 116 5.19 10.73 -4.23
N ALA A 117 4.53 11.88 -4.33
CA ALA A 117 3.29 12.02 -5.07
C ALA A 117 3.45 11.66 -6.56
N LYS A 118 4.56 12.02 -7.19
CA LYS A 118 4.85 11.61 -8.58
C LYS A 118 5.03 10.10 -8.70
N ILE A 119 5.71 9.49 -7.73
CA ILE A 119 5.99 8.05 -7.72
C ILE A 119 4.70 7.23 -7.60
N PHE A 120 3.77 7.67 -6.75
CA PHE A 120 2.47 7.03 -6.54
C PHE A 120 1.34 7.61 -7.41
N GLU A 121 1.68 8.44 -8.41
CA GLU A 121 0.71 9.08 -9.32
C GLU A 121 -0.44 9.81 -8.58
N LEU A 122 -0.11 10.47 -7.47
CA LEU A 122 -1.02 11.30 -6.68
C LEU A 122 -1.03 12.73 -7.21
N ASN A 123 -2.13 13.15 -7.82
CA ASN A 123 -2.29 14.50 -8.36
C ASN A 123 -2.57 15.57 -7.27
N ASP A 124 -3.19 15.18 -6.15
CA ASP A 124 -3.79 16.11 -5.20
C ASP A 124 -2.94 16.38 -3.95
N ILE A 125 -1.62 16.27 -4.06
CA ILE A 125 -0.71 16.36 -2.91
C ILE A 125 -0.80 17.69 -2.16
N GLU A 126 -0.98 18.81 -2.86
CA GLU A 126 -1.16 20.13 -2.25
C GLU A 126 -2.44 20.20 -1.41
N SER A 127 -3.50 19.57 -1.91
CA SER A 127 -4.77 19.47 -1.23
C SER A 127 -4.63 18.62 0.04
N LEU A 128 -3.91 17.50 -0.06
CA LEU A 128 -3.62 16.61 1.07
C LEU A 128 -2.76 17.28 2.15
N ILE A 129 -1.73 18.04 1.76
CA ILE A 129 -0.90 18.82 2.70
C ILE A 129 -1.75 19.87 3.41
N ARG A 130 -2.65 20.56 2.68
CA ARG A 130 -3.58 21.53 3.28
C ARG A 130 -4.49 20.86 4.28
N PHE A 131 -5.11 19.74 3.91
CA PHE A 131 -5.98 18.95 4.77
C PHE A 131 -5.30 18.60 6.09
N LYS A 132 -4.08 18.07 6.04
CA LYS A 132 -3.25 17.75 7.22
C LYS A 132 -2.99 18.97 8.12
N ASN A 133 -2.85 20.17 7.54
CA ASN A 133 -2.59 21.40 8.30
C ASN A 133 -3.86 22.04 8.88
N THR A 134 -5.05 21.66 8.39
CA THR A 134 -6.32 22.31 8.78
C THR A 134 -7.29 21.39 9.53
N ASN A 135 -7.06 20.08 9.55
CA ASN A 135 -7.89 19.11 10.26
C ASN A 135 -7.09 18.48 11.41
N GLU A 136 -7.58 18.64 12.65
CA GLU A 136 -6.95 18.04 13.84
C GLU A 136 -7.01 16.50 13.81
N ASN A 137 -8.05 15.93 13.21
CA ASN A 137 -8.26 14.47 13.11
C ASN A 137 -7.80 13.91 11.75
N TRP A 138 -6.88 14.60 11.06
CA TRP A 138 -6.47 14.23 9.71
C TRP A 138 -5.97 12.78 9.59
N GLU A 139 -5.36 12.24 10.64
CA GLU A 139 -4.84 10.87 10.66
C GLU A 139 -5.90 9.80 10.43
N ASP A 140 -7.05 9.97 11.07
CA ASP A 140 -8.16 9.02 11.01
C ASP A 140 -9.02 9.28 9.78
N ASP A 141 -9.09 10.55 9.36
CA ASP A 141 -9.91 10.99 8.24
C ASP A 141 -9.21 10.88 6.87
N ILE A 142 -7.89 10.64 6.80
CA ILE A 142 -7.11 10.72 5.55
C ILE A 142 -7.60 9.78 4.46
N ILE A 143 -7.94 8.53 4.78
CA ILE A 143 -8.41 7.56 3.79
C ILE A 143 -9.72 8.04 3.18
N LYS A 144 -10.68 8.40 4.04
CA LYS A 144 -11.99 8.94 3.62
C LYS A 144 -11.85 10.22 2.81
N TYR A 145 -10.97 11.13 3.24
CA TYR A 145 -10.66 12.36 2.53
C TYR A 145 -10.18 12.06 1.10
N MET A 146 -9.23 11.14 0.96
CA MET A 146 -8.68 10.75 -0.33
C MET A 146 -9.73 10.12 -1.25
N GLU A 147 -10.63 9.30 -0.71
CA GLU A 147 -11.73 8.67 -1.47
C GLU A 147 -12.80 9.66 -1.92
N CYS A 148 -13.04 10.72 -1.15
CA CYS A 148 -14.03 11.75 -1.46
C CYS A 148 -13.47 12.91 -2.31
N SER A 149 -12.14 13.01 -2.43
CA SER A 149 -11.49 14.03 -3.25
C SER A 149 -11.61 13.66 -4.74
N ALA A 150 -12.49 14.40 -5.43
CA ALA A 150 -12.76 14.30 -6.87
C ALA A 150 -11.61 14.86 -7.71
#